data_AF-A0A7V8G9H7-F1
#
_entry.id   AF-A0A7V8G9H7-F1
#
_cell.length_a   1.000
_cell.length_b   1.000
_cell.length_c   1.000
_cell.angle_alpha   90.00
_cell.angle_beta   90.00
_cell.angle_gamma   90.00
#
_symmetry.space_group_name_H-M   'P 1'
#
loop_
_entity.id
_entity.type
_entity.pdbx_description
1 polymer ?
#
loop_
_entity_poly.entity_id
_entity_poly.type
_entity_poly.pdbx_seq_one_letter_code
_entity_poly.pdbx_strand_id
1 'polypeptide(L)'
;MHDILRAVGSALNDIENRVSLAGHTDAAPYGNGDRGYGNWELSADRANASRRELVAAGMPDDKLVRVVGLAASDLLDKKNALAPLNRRISIVVLTRDAESRLFGNARLEGNDAVKAIATELAKEQKKPEGADAPAAPAGAAPTATPGRAQP
;
A
#
# COMPACT_ATOMS: atom_id res chain seq x y z
N MET A 1 -21.09 19.78 7.78
CA MET A 1 -20.59 18.39 7.54
C MET A 1 -21.49 17.36 8.19
N HIS A 2 -21.94 17.60 9.42
CA HIS A 2 -22.93 16.78 10.12
C HIS A 2 -24.17 16.45 9.27
N ASP A 3 -24.80 17.47 8.65
CA ASP A 3 -26.02 17.29 7.86
C ASP A 3 -25.81 16.44 6.60
N ILE A 4 -24.64 16.58 5.95
CA ILE A 4 -24.28 15.79 4.77
C ILE A 4 -24.15 14.32 5.15
N LEU A 5 -23.45 14.02 6.24
CA LEU A 5 -23.27 12.64 6.71
C LEU A 5 -24.61 12.04 7.16
N ARG A 6 -25.50 12.83 7.76
CA ARG A 6 -26.84 12.34 8.09
C ARG A 6 -27.68 12.00 6.87
N ALA A 7 -27.67 12.87 5.86
CA ALA A 7 -28.37 12.61 4.61
C ALA A 7 -27.80 11.37 3.91
N VAL A 8 -26.48 11.22 3.86
CA VAL A 8 -25.81 10.03 3.30
C VAL A 8 -26.15 8.77 4.11
N GLY A 9 -26.10 8.83 5.44
CA GLY A 9 -26.43 7.70 6.30
C GLY A 9 -27.85 7.19 6.10
N SER A 10 -28.82 8.11 5.96
CA SER A 10 -30.20 7.76 5.63
C SER A 10 -30.31 7.10 4.25
N ALA A 11 -29.64 7.64 3.23
CA ALA A 11 -29.67 7.08 1.87
C ALA A 11 -28.99 5.70 1.79
N LEU A 12 -27.98 5.44 2.63
CA LEU A 12 -27.32 4.15 2.70
C LEU A 12 -28.20 3.04 3.30
N ASN A 13 -29.33 3.39 3.92
CA ASN A 13 -30.27 2.39 4.45
C ASN A 13 -31.02 1.64 3.35
N ASP A 14 -31.22 2.28 2.19
CA ASP A 14 -32.00 1.72 1.08
C ASP A 14 -31.25 0.64 0.29
N ILE A 15 -29.97 0.44 0.57
CA ILE A 15 -29.11 -0.53 -0.11
C ILE A 15 -28.58 -1.57 0.88
N GLU A 16 -28.43 -2.82 0.46
CA GLU A 16 -27.92 -3.90 1.32
C GLU A 16 -26.39 -3.90 1.43
N ASN A 17 -25.72 -3.17 0.54
CA ASN A 17 -24.27 -3.18 0.41
C ASN A 17 -23.57 -2.63 1.67
N ARG A 18 -22.46 -3.28 2.01
CA ARG A 18 -21.58 -2.84 3.09
C ARG A 18 -20.73 -1.64 2.70
N VAL A 19 -20.20 -0.94 3.70
CA VAL A 19 -19.49 0.33 3.53
C VAL A 19 -18.10 0.28 4.15
N SER A 20 -17.11 0.79 3.43
CA SER A 20 -15.76 1.06 3.92
C SER A 20 -15.56 2.56 4.04
N LEU A 21 -14.94 3.01 5.13
CA LEU A 21 -14.71 4.43 5.38
C LEU A 21 -13.21 4.70 5.54
N ALA A 22 -12.70 5.73 4.85
CA ALA A 22 -11.31 6.14 4.92
C ALA A 22 -11.18 7.64 5.18
N GLY A 23 -10.26 8.01 6.07
CA GLY A 23 -9.90 9.40 6.34
C GLY A 23 -8.57 9.75 5.70
N HIS A 24 -8.49 10.95 5.14
CA HIS A 24 -7.28 11.50 4.53
C HIS A 24 -6.98 12.90 5.10
N THR A 25 -5.70 13.21 5.22
CA THR A 25 -5.17 14.54 5.53
C THR A 25 -4.35 15.05 4.37
N ASP A 26 -3.97 16.32 4.43
CA ASP A 26 -2.89 16.85 3.62
C ASP A 26 -1.53 16.50 4.26
N ALA A 27 -0.45 16.93 3.61
CA ALA A 27 0.91 16.73 4.10
C ALA A 27 1.34 17.77 5.16
N ALA A 28 0.44 18.67 5.58
CA ALA A 28 0.77 19.64 6.62
C ALA A 28 1.05 18.88 7.94
N PRO A 29 2.18 19.13 8.62
CA PRO A 29 2.43 18.50 9.91
C PRO A 29 1.32 18.85 10.91
N TYR A 30 0.75 17.84 11.54
CA TYR A 30 -0.26 18.01 12.59
C TYR A 30 0.31 17.57 13.94
N GLY A 31 0.00 18.36 14.98
CA GLY A 31 0.43 18.06 16.34
C GLY A 31 1.94 17.89 16.48
N ASN A 32 2.36 16.87 17.23
CA ASN A 32 3.77 16.57 17.47
C ASN A 32 4.37 15.62 16.43
N GLY A 33 3.69 15.41 15.29
CA GLY A 33 4.12 14.49 14.23
C GLY A 33 4.31 13.06 14.74
N ASP A 34 5.37 12.37 14.28
CA ASP A 34 5.65 10.96 14.58
C ASP A 34 5.94 10.65 16.06
N ARG A 35 6.09 11.68 16.90
CA ARG A 35 6.36 11.53 18.35
C ARG A 35 5.09 11.54 19.21
N GLY A 36 3.92 11.66 18.59
CA GLY A 36 2.64 11.74 19.31
C GLY A 36 1.47 11.69 18.35
N TYR A 37 0.43 12.47 18.66
CA TYR A 37 -0.74 12.56 17.80
C TYR A 37 -0.39 13.33 16.51
N GLY A 38 -0.46 12.63 15.38
CA GLY A 38 -0.13 13.15 14.07
C GLY A 38 -1.26 12.95 13.06
N ASN A 39 -0.88 12.97 11.78
CA ASN A 39 -1.82 12.83 10.67
C ASN A 39 -2.44 11.43 10.59
N TRP A 40 -1.74 10.41 11.08
CA TRP A 40 -2.27 9.05 11.16
C TRP A 40 -3.46 8.98 12.11
N GLU A 41 -3.30 9.42 13.35
CA GLU A 41 -4.36 9.46 14.35
C GLU A 41 -5.50 10.39 13.91
N LEU A 42 -5.17 11.59 13.40
CA LEU A 42 -6.16 12.55 12.92
C LEU A 42 -7.03 11.96 11.82
N SER A 43 -6.42 11.26 10.86
CA SER A 43 -7.16 10.67 9.75
C SER A 43 -8.11 9.56 10.22
N ALA A 44 -7.65 8.69 11.12
CA ALA A 44 -8.45 7.61 11.68
C ALA A 44 -9.59 8.14 12.58
N ASP A 45 -9.32 9.18 13.38
CA ASP A 45 -10.32 9.78 14.27
C ASP A 45 -11.40 10.51 13.50
N ARG A 46 -11.04 11.25 12.44
CA ARG A 46 -12.02 11.87 11.55
C ARG A 46 -12.88 10.82 10.86
N ALA A 47 -12.28 9.72 10.43
CA ALA A 47 -13.01 8.60 9.83
C ALA A 47 -14.02 7.98 10.85
N ASN A 48 -13.59 7.75 12.08
CA ASN A 48 -14.46 7.26 13.16
C ASN A 48 -15.54 8.27 13.57
N ALA A 49 -15.24 9.57 13.55
CA ALA A 49 -16.23 10.62 13.76
C ALA A 49 -17.32 10.54 12.68
N SER A 50 -16.94 10.39 11.41
CA SER A 50 -17.90 10.20 10.33
C SER A 50 -18.72 8.93 10.48
N ARG A 51 -18.13 7.81 10.92
CA ARG A 51 -18.90 6.59 11.26
C ARG A 51 -20.00 6.88 12.28
N ARG A 52 -19.66 7.55 13.39
CA ARG A 52 -20.64 7.86 14.44
C ARG A 52 -21.80 8.69 13.90
N GLU A 53 -21.53 9.61 13.00
CA GLU A 53 -22.58 10.42 12.37
C GLU A 53 -23.48 9.63 11.43
N LEU A 54 -22.92 8.71 10.64
CA LEU A 54 -23.69 7.80 9.80
C LEU A 54 -24.62 6.92 10.64
N VAL A 55 -24.10 6.37 11.74
CA VAL A 55 -24.88 5.54 12.69
C VAL A 55 -25.96 6.38 13.38
N ALA A 56 -25.63 7.61 13.79
CA ALA A 56 -26.60 8.54 14.39
C ALA A 56 -27.72 8.96 13.42
N ALA A 57 -27.54 8.72 12.11
CA ALA A 57 -28.54 8.92 11.08
C ALA A 57 -29.38 7.66 10.78
N GLY A 58 -29.15 6.57 11.53
CA GLY A 58 -29.88 5.31 11.39
C GLY A 58 -29.19 4.26 10.53
N MET A 59 -27.95 4.47 10.08
CA MET A 59 -27.18 3.42 9.42
C MET A 59 -26.82 2.31 10.43
N PRO A 60 -27.16 1.04 10.17
CA PRO A 60 -26.72 -0.08 11.01
C PRO A 60 -25.20 -0.11 11.16
N ASP A 61 -24.69 -0.31 12.36
CA ASP A 61 -23.24 -0.29 12.63
C ASP A 61 -22.51 -1.47 11.93
N ASP A 62 -23.19 -2.60 11.80
CA ASP A 62 -22.70 -3.81 11.13
C ASP A 62 -22.55 -3.66 9.60
N LYS A 63 -23.16 -2.65 8.97
CA LYS A 63 -22.89 -2.32 7.56
C LYS A 63 -21.48 -1.83 7.34
N LEU A 64 -20.82 -1.28 8.36
CA LEU A 64 -19.46 -0.79 8.23
C LEU A 64 -18.46 -1.94 8.38
N VAL A 65 -17.65 -2.19 7.34
CA VAL A 65 -16.69 -3.31 7.35
C VAL A 65 -15.32 -2.92 7.85
N ARG A 66 -14.91 -1.67 7.63
CA ARG A 66 -13.60 -1.16 8.05
C ARG A 66 -13.57 0.35 8.11
N VAL A 67 -12.72 0.85 8.98
CA VAL A 67 -12.31 2.26 9.07
C VAL A 67 -10.80 2.33 8.86
N VAL A 68 -10.34 3.23 7.99
CA VAL A 68 -8.93 3.36 7.63
C VAL A 68 -8.48 4.80 7.82
N GLY A 69 -7.36 5.01 8.51
CA GLY A 69 -6.63 6.28 8.50
C GLY A 69 -5.49 6.20 7.50
N LEU A 70 -5.45 7.12 6.53
CA LEU A 70 -4.43 7.15 5.47
C LEU A 70 -3.47 8.35 5.57
N ALA A 71 -3.64 9.23 6.56
CA ALA A 71 -2.83 10.44 6.69
C ALA A 71 -2.64 11.15 5.34
N ALA A 72 -1.40 11.49 5.00
CA ALA A 72 -0.97 12.07 3.73
C ALA A 72 -0.46 11.02 2.71
N SER A 73 -0.67 9.72 2.94
CA SER A 73 -0.11 8.67 2.07
C SER A 73 -0.84 8.55 0.72
N ASP A 74 -2.08 9.02 0.64
CA ASP A 74 -2.90 9.00 -0.57
C ASP A 74 -3.52 10.38 -0.86
N LEU A 75 -2.72 11.24 -1.50
CA LEU A 75 -3.11 12.60 -1.90
C LEU A 75 -3.94 12.57 -3.19
N LEU A 76 -5.05 13.31 -3.19
CA LEU A 76 -5.90 13.48 -4.36
C LEU A 76 -5.25 14.46 -5.35
N ASP A 77 -4.78 15.61 -4.84
CA ASP A 77 -3.91 16.50 -5.59
C ASP A 77 -2.44 16.22 -5.22
N LYS A 78 -1.79 15.43 -6.07
CA LYS A 78 -0.36 15.09 -5.93
C LYS A 78 0.57 16.25 -6.27
N LYS A 79 0.09 17.27 -7.01
CA LYS A 79 0.89 18.43 -7.41
C LYS A 79 1.00 19.43 -6.25
N ASN A 80 -0.02 19.50 -5.41
CA ASN A 80 -0.03 20.33 -4.22
C ASN A 80 -0.40 19.50 -2.99
N ALA A 81 0.62 19.01 -2.28
CA ALA A 81 0.46 18.17 -1.11
C ALA A 81 -0.24 18.87 0.08
N LEU A 82 -0.25 20.21 0.11
CA LEU A 82 -0.90 21.03 1.13
C LEU A 82 -2.32 21.48 0.72
N ALA A 83 -2.82 21.02 -0.43
CA ALA A 83 -4.13 21.42 -0.92
C ALA A 83 -5.25 21.00 0.06
N PRO A 84 -6.21 21.90 0.38
CA PRO A 84 -7.37 21.56 1.21
C PRO A 84 -8.17 20.35 0.71
N LEU A 85 -8.15 20.11 -0.60
CA LEU A 85 -8.84 19.00 -1.24
C LEU A 85 -8.32 17.62 -0.78
N ASN A 86 -7.06 17.55 -0.30
CA ASN A 86 -6.50 16.31 0.24
C ASN A 86 -7.15 15.90 1.58
N ARG A 87 -7.74 16.86 2.32
CA ARG A 87 -8.39 16.63 3.62
C ARG A 87 -9.82 16.08 3.49
N ARG A 88 -9.97 14.88 2.93
CA ARG A 88 -11.28 14.27 2.60
C ARG A 88 -11.64 13.06 3.46
N ILE A 89 -12.93 12.73 3.49
CA ILE A 89 -13.46 11.45 3.97
C ILE A 89 -14.02 10.70 2.76
N SER A 90 -13.53 9.49 2.54
CA SER A 90 -13.99 8.61 1.47
C SER A 90 -14.93 7.56 2.04
N ILE A 91 -16.15 7.51 1.52
CA ILE A 91 -17.16 6.50 1.84
C ILE A 91 -17.32 5.64 0.60
N VAL A 92 -16.97 4.36 0.71
CA VAL A 92 -17.01 3.41 -0.40
C VAL A 92 -18.08 2.37 -0.12
N VAL A 93 -19.10 2.32 -0.96
CA VAL A 93 -20.10 1.25 -0.97
C VAL A 93 -19.51 0.06 -1.73
N LEU A 94 -19.45 -1.09 -1.07
CA LEU A 94 -18.78 -2.27 -1.59
C LEU A 94 -19.75 -3.12 -2.43
N THR A 95 -19.28 -3.54 -3.60
CA THR A 95 -19.93 -4.64 -4.31
C THR A 95 -19.72 -5.95 -3.55
N ARG A 96 -20.55 -6.96 -3.80
CA ARG A 96 -20.42 -8.29 -3.18
C ARG A 96 -19.04 -8.91 -3.42
N ASP A 97 -18.46 -8.69 -4.60
CA ASP A 97 -17.11 -9.16 -4.93
C ASP A 97 -16.03 -8.44 -4.12
N ALA A 98 -16.15 -7.11 -3.98
CA ALA A 98 -15.20 -6.31 -3.20
C ALA A 98 -15.26 -6.68 -1.71
N GLU A 99 -16.47 -6.88 -1.18
CA GLU A 99 -16.70 -7.37 0.17
C GLU A 99 -16.06 -8.77 0.37
N SER A 100 -16.31 -9.71 -0.53
CA SER A 100 -15.77 -11.08 -0.46
C SER A 100 -14.24 -11.13 -0.52
N ARG A 101 -13.62 -10.23 -1.27
CA ARG A 101 -12.15 -10.06 -1.31
C ARG A 101 -11.59 -9.52 0.00
N LEU A 102 -12.34 -8.69 0.72
CA LEU A 102 -11.92 -8.18 2.04
C LEU A 102 -12.04 -9.26 3.12
N PHE A 103 -13.08 -10.09 3.09
CA PHE A 103 -13.33 -11.13 4.11
C PHE A 103 -12.70 -12.50 3.83
N GLY A 104 -11.96 -12.65 2.72
CA GLY A 104 -11.05 -13.78 2.56
C GLY A 104 -11.66 -15.11 2.09
N ASN A 105 -12.78 -15.09 1.36
CA ASN A 105 -13.16 -16.25 0.54
C ASN A 105 -12.54 -16.22 -0.86
N ALA A 106 -11.96 -15.08 -1.26
CA ALA A 106 -10.99 -15.02 -2.34
C ALA A 106 -9.58 -15.14 -1.75
N ARG A 107 -9.28 -16.29 -1.11
CA ARG A 107 -7.90 -16.77 -1.14
C ARG A 107 -7.59 -16.82 -2.63
N LEU A 108 -6.80 -15.85 -3.11
CA LEU A 108 -5.85 -16.11 -4.17
C LEU A 108 -5.27 -17.45 -3.79
N GLU A 109 -5.64 -18.52 -4.50
CA GLU A 109 -5.07 -19.83 -4.20
C GLU A 109 -3.57 -19.58 -4.15
N GLY A 110 -2.95 -19.79 -2.99
CA GLY A 110 -1.51 -19.57 -2.84
C GLY A 110 -0.71 -20.30 -3.91
N ASN A 111 -1.33 -21.29 -4.55
CA ASN A 111 -0.91 -21.95 -5.77
C ASN A 111 -0.55 -21.00 -6.92
N ASP A 112 -1.28 -19.91 -7.18
CA ASP A 112 -1.03 -19.08 -8.37
C ASP A 112 0.16 -18.13 -8.19
N ALA A 113 0.30 -17.52 -7.00
CA ALA A 113 1.46 -16.72 -6.67
C ALA A 113 2.73 -17.59 -6.55
N VAL A 114 2.62 -18.77 -5.92
CA VAL A 114 3.74 -19.73 -5.83
C VAL A 114 4.09 -20.30 -7.21
N LYS A 115 3.12 -20.57 -8.08
CA LYS A 115 3.36 -20.99 -9.47
C LYS A 115 4.03 -19.88 -10.29
N ALA A 116 3.61 -18.64 -10.15
CA ALA A 116 4.23 -17.51 -10.85
C ALA A 116 5.70 -17.33 -10.45
N ILE A 117 5.99 -17.38 -9.14
CA ILE A 117 7.36 -17.30 -8.61
C ILE A 117 8.18 -18.51 -9.05
N ALA A 118 7.63 -19.73 -8.97
CA ALA A 118 8.31 -20.94 -9.41
C ALA A 118 8.59 -20.95 -10.93
N THR A 119 7.68 -20.37 -11.73
CA THR A 119 7.83 -20.27 -13.18
C THR A 119 8.96 -19.30 -13.56
N GLU A 120 9.09 -18.18 -12.85
CA GLU A 120 10.20 -17.24 -13.08
C GLU A 120 11.55 -17.83 -12.62
N LEU A 121 11.60 -18.50 -11.47
CA LEU A 121 12.81 -19.19 -11.00
C LEU A 121 13.26 -20.30 -11.97
N ALA A 122 12.32 -21.03 -12.58
CA ALA A 122 12.63 -22.07 -13.57
C ALA A 122 13.12 -21.52 -14.92
N LYS A 123 12.80 -20.25 -15.25
CA LYS A 123 13.32 -19.58 -16.45
C LYS A 123 14.77 -19.11 -16.25
N GLU A 124 15.11 -18.64 -15.05
CA GLU A 124 16.49 -18.23 -14.73
C GLU A 124 17.47 -19.42 -14.71
N GLN A 125 17.03 -20.59 -14.25
CA GLN A 125 17.87 -21.81 -14.21
C GLN A 125 18.14 -22.45 -15.58
N LYS A 126 17.43 -22.05 -16.65
CA LYS A 126 17.58 -22.62 -17.99
C LYS A 126 18.52 -21.84 -18.92
N LYS A 127 19.18 -20.79 -18.44
CA LYS A 127 20.26 -20.14 -19.21
C LYS A 127 21.53 -20.97 -19.02
N PRO A 128 22.05 -21.68 -20.05
CA PRO A 128 23.28 -22.43 -19.90
C PRO A 128 24.44 -21.46 -19.75
N GLU A 129 25.13 -21.57 -18.64
CA GLU A 129 26.49 -21.11 -18.44
C GLU A 129 27.40 -21.94 -19.36
N GLY A 130 28.01 -21.30 -20.36
CA GLY A 130 29.16 -21.85 -21.07
C GLY A 130 29.03 -21.98 -22.58
N ALA A 131 29.37 -20.91 -23.31
CA ALA A 131 30.01 -21.00 -24.62
C ALA A 131 30.75 -19.69 -24.93
N ASP A 132 31.92 -19.50 -24.31
CA ASP A 132 33.09 -18.99 -25.05
C ASP A 132 34.38 -19.27 -24.25
N ALA A 133 35.21 -20.15 -24.79
CA ALA A 133 36.56 -20.40 -24.31
C ALA A 133 37.52 -19.52 -25.13
N PRO A 134 38.41 -18.72 -24.52
CA PRO A 134 39.49 -18.12 -25.28
C PRO A 134 40.65 -19.12 -25.44
N ALA A 135 41.05 -19.31 -26.69
CA ALA A 135 42.23 -20.04 -27.10
C ALA A 135 43.52 -19.47 -26.47
N ALA A 136 44.43 -20.36 -26.09
CA ALA A 136 45.78 -20.03 -25.64
C ALA A 136 46.61 -19.33 -26.74
N PRO A 137 47.71 -18.67 -26.33
CA PRO A 137 48.98 -19.07 -26.90
C PRO A 137 50.04 -19.41 -25.85
N ALA A 138 50.99 -20.21 -26.31
CA ALA A 138 52.02 -20.90 -25.56
C ALA A 138 53.20 -20.00 -25.16
N GLY A 139 53.75 -20.28 -23.98
CA GLY A 139 55.19 -20.50 -23.76
C GLY A 139 56.12 -19.29 -23.62
N ALA A 140 56.63 -19.05 -22.40
CA ALA A 140 58.06 -19.12 -22.06
C ALA A 140 58.28 -18.89 -20.54
N ALA A 141 59.24 -19.64 -20.00
CA ALA A 141 59.48 -19.92 -18.58
C ALA A 141 60.25 -18.82 -17.81
N PRO A 142 60.40 -18.92 -16.47
CA PRO A 142 60.83 -17.86 -15.55
C PRO A 142 62.33 -17.94 -15.19
N THR A 143 62.93 -16.84 -14.72
CA THR A 143 64.15 -16.87 -13.89
C THR A 143 64.24 -15.68 -12.93
N ALA A 144 64.81 -15.95 -11.75
CA ALA A 144 64.83 -15.14 -10.55
C ALA A 144 65.99 -14.11 -10.49
N THR A 145 65.76 -12.99 -9.77
CA THR A 145 66.51 -12.33 -8.66
C THR A 145 68.07 -12.43 -8.62
N PRO A 146 68.88 -11.51 -7.98
CA PRO A 146 68.60 -10.30 -7.16
C PRO A 146 69.47 -9.03 -7.46
N GLY A 147 69.12 -7.89 -6.84
CA GLY A 147 70.07 -7.17 -5.97
C GLY A 147 70.56 -5.76 -6.36
N ARG A 148 70.43 -4.84 -5.38
CA ARG A 148 71.49 -3.99 -4.79
C ARG A 148 71.28 -2.46 -4.82
N ALA A 149 71.18 -1.93 -3.61
CA ALA A 149 71.70 -0.68 -3.01
C ALA A 149 71.34 0.70 -3.59
N GLN A 150 70.64 1.48 -2.76
CA GLN A 150 71.06 2.75 -2.11
C GLN A 150 72.43 3.34 -2.49
N PRO A 151 72.66 4.67 -2.31
CA PRO A 151 72.23 5.50 -1.17
C PRO A 151 71.12 6.52 -1.42
#